data_AF-A0AA95HAV6-F1
#
_entry.id   AF-A0AA95HAV6-F1
#
_cell.length_a   1.000
_cell.length_b   1.000
_cell.length_c   1.000
_cell.angle_alpha   90.00
_cell.angle_beta   90.00
_cell.angle_gamma   90.00
#
_symmetry.space_group_name_H-M   'P 1'
#
loop_
_entity.id
_entity.type
_entity.pdbx_description
1 polymer ?
#
loop_
_entity_poly.entity_id
_entity_poly.type
_entity_poly.pdbx_seq_one_letter_code
_entity_poly.pdbx_strand_id
1 'polypeptide(L)'
;MKTNKSLRHAFALSGALAIALTTGSLMAADTAKVAKTPKAEAAATDILTYKLALAEDGKTYQVIMKPSVTPKPDISLTGQVTIKAPHDSGFAVTGLTSAVEGANWVEASRVDAPKEDAKSDYISFSFVGLQGASARNYNWEAGKEQVIFSFQNEGGCIDGVSLMAKDDAFNAAPNSANTNPGNQFTNLGWGAVSDNHYAGNEGEAISCKK
;
A
#
# COMPACT_ATOMS: atom_id res chain seq x y z
N MET A 1 12.81 -33.83 50.73
CA MET A 1 11.83 -34.81 51.22
C MET A 1 11.18 -34.25 52.48
N LYS A 2 9.98 -33.67 52.36
CA LYS A 2 9.06 -33.36 53.47
C LYS A 2 7.68 -33.13 52.87
N THR A 3 6.91 -34.21 52.86
CA THR A 3 5.48 -34.28 52.56
C THR A 3 4.68 -33.53 53.61
N ASN A 4 3.60 -32.85 53.22
CA ASN A 4 2.42 -32.81 54.07
C ASN A 4 1.13 -32.84 53.27
N LYS A 5 0.25 -33.71 53.74
CA LYS A 5 -0.95 -34.23 53.11
C LYS A 5 -2.16 -33.59 53.81
N SER A 6 -3.19 -33.27 53.01
CA SER A 6 -4.62 -33.39 53.34
C SER A 6 -5.21 -32.44 54.40
N LEU A 7 -6.32 -31.77 54.07
CA LEU A 7 -7.67 -32.32 54.30
C LEU A 7 -8.76 -31.43 53.68
N ARG A 8 -9.68 -32.08 52.97
CA ARG A 8 -10.97 -31.57 52.49
C ARG A 8 -11.87 -31.27 53.68
N HIS A 9 -12.87 -30.38 53.55
CA HIS A 9 -14.24 -30.59 54.04
C HIS A 9 -15.20 -29.66 53.27
N ALA A 10 -16.18 -30.27 52.62
CA ALA A 10 -17.37 -29.62 52.10
C ALA A 10 -18.46 -29.66 53.18
N PHE A 11 -19.24 -28.59 53.31
CA PHE A 11 -20.52 -28.62 53.99
C PHE A 11 -21.51 -27.74 53.23
N ALA A 12 -22.62 -28.37 52.81
CA ALA A 12 -23.83 -27.74 52.32
C ALA A 12 -24.88 -27.81 53.43
N LEU A 13 -25.73 -26.78 53.55
CA LEU A 13 -27.12 -26.82 54.05
C LEU A 13 -27.68 -25.39 53.85
N SER A 14 -28.59 -25.17 52.90
CA SER A 14 -30.06 -25.23 53.02
C SER A 14 -30.65 -24.31 54.10
N GLY A 15 -31.41 -23.32 53.66
CA GLY A 15 -32.25 -22.46 54.50
C GLY A 15 -33.13 -21.57 53.62
N ALA A 16 -34.37 -22.01 53.41
CA ALA A 16 -35.43 -21.21 52.78
C ALA A 16 -36.18 -20.40 53.85
N LEU A 17 -36.52 -19.14 53.57
CA LEU A 17 -37.57 -18.41 54.30
C LEU A 17 -38.30 -17.42 53.38
N ALA A 18 -39.58 -17.25 53.69
CA ALA A 18 -40.68 -16.87 52.82
C ALA A 18 -40.81 -15.37 52.45
N ILE A 19 -41.23 -15.19 51.19
CA ILE A 19 -42.28 -14.30 50.63
C ILE A 19 -42.81 -13.16 51.54
N ALA A 20 -42.60 -11.92 51.09
CA ALA A 20 -43.52 -10.81 51.31
C ALA A 20 -43.84 -10.16 49.95
N LEU A 21 -45.11 -10.21 49.55
CA LEU A 21 -45.68 -9.49 48.41
C LEU A 21 -45.95 -8.05 48.82
N THR A 22 -45.27 -7.09 48.19
CA THR A 22 -45.70 -5.69 48.16
C THR A 22 -45.85 -5.22 46.74
N THR A 23 -47.03 -4.67 46.48
CA THR A 23 -47.56 -4.16 45.23
C THR A 23 -46.81 -2.94 44.69
N GLY A 24 -46.59 -2.92 43.37
CA GLY A 24 -46.71 -1.73 42.53
C GLY A 24 -45.54 -0.75 42.50
N SER A 25 -44.74 -0.81 41.43
CA SER A 25 -44.62 0.30 40.46
C SER A 25 -43.76 -0.14 39.27
N LEU A 26 -44.33 0.04 38.08
CA LEU A 26 -43.64 -0.02 36.79
C LEU A 26 -42.56 1.06 36.75
N MET A 27 -41.30 0.69 36.50
CA MET A 27 -40.33 1.54 35.80
C MET A 27 -39.30 0.67 35.06
N ALA A 28 -39.33 0.81 33.74
CA ALA A 28 -38.31 0.59 32.72
C ALA A 28 -37.26 -0.53 32.91
N ALA A 29 -37.38 -1.56 32.09
CA ALA A 29 -36.27 -2.42 31.72
C ALA A 29 -35.22 -1.60 30.96
N ASP A 30 -34.08 -1.35 31.60
CA ASP A 30 -32.89 -0.83 30.95
C ASP A 30 -32.32 -1.96 30.09
N THR A 31 -32.71 -1.95 28.81
CA THR A 31 -32.14 -2.84 27.81
C THR A 31 -30.72 -2.37 27.55
N ALA A 32 -29.76 -3.00 28.21
CA ALA A 32 -28.35 -2.88 27.88
C ALA A 32 -28.18 -3.20 26.39
N LYS A 33 -28.10 -2.14 25.58
CA LYS A 33 -27.79 -2.19 24.17
C LYS A 33 -26.36 -2.73 24.07
N VAL A 34 -26.25 -4.02 23.77
CA VAL A 34 -24.98 -4.66 23.42
C VAL A 34 -24.41 -3.86 22.26
N ALA A 35 -23.45 -2.98 22.57
CA ALA A 35 -22.70 -2.24 21.59
C ALA A 35 -21.97 -3.29 20.74
N LYS A 36 -22.40 -3.42 19.50
CA LYS A 36 -21.74 -4.21 18.47
C LYS A 36 -20.32 -3.67 18.38
N THR A 37 -19.35 -4.43 18.87
CA THR A 37 -17.92 -4.17 18.66
C THR A 37 -17.75 -3.85 17.18
N PRO A 38 -17.16 -2.69 16.81
CA PRO A 38 -16.96 -2.40 15.40
C PRO A 38 -16.08 -3.52 14.83
N LYS A 39 -16.65 -4.23 13.86
CA LYS A 39 -15.91 -5.10 12.96
C LYS A 39 -14.74 -4.27 12.47
N ALA A 40 -13.50 -4.74 12.68
CA ALA A 40 -12.31 -4.13 12.11
C ALA A 40 -12.62 -3.80 10.65
N GLU A 41 -12.58 -2.52 10.33
CA GLU A 41 -12.80 -1.99 8.99
C GLU A 41 -11.83 -2.75 8.09
N ALA A 42 -12.35 -3.49 7.11
CA ALA A 42 -11.51 -4.18 6.15
C ALA A 42 -10.64 -3.10 5.50
N ALA A 43 -9.33 -3.20 5.68
CA ALA A 43 -8.42 -2.22 5.15
C ALA A 43 -8.59 -2.17 3.62
N ALA A 44 -8.80 -0.97 3.08
CA ALA A 44 -8.93 -0.79 1.65
C ALA A 44 -7.60 -1.17 0.98
N THR A 45 -7.60 -2.07 0.00
CA THR A 45 -6.39 -2.42 -0.75
C THR A 45 -6.08 -1.42 -1.87
N ASP A 46 -6.96 -0.45 -2.11
CA ASP A 46 -6.77 0.64 -3.06
C ASP A 46 -6.59 1.96 -2.30
N ILE A 47 -5.40 2.16 -1.70
CA ILE A 47 -5.10 3.34 -0.87
C ILE A 47 -4.18 4.34 -1.57
N LEU A 48 -3.21 3.87 -2.35
CA LEU A 48 -2.12 4.70 -2.86
C LEU A 48 -2.24 4.86 -4.38
N THR A 49 -2.54 6.06 -4.84
CA THR A 49 -2.52 6.39 -6.27
C THR A 49 -1.13 6.84 -6.70
N TYR A 50 -0.74 6.49 -7.92
CA TYR A 50 0.53 6.90 -8.54
C TYR A 50 0.29 7.91 -9.65
N LYS A 51 1.26 8.77 -9.90
CA LYS A 51 1.25 9.75 -10.99
C LYS A 51 2.65 9.90 -11.54
N LEU A 52 2.74 10.01 -12.86
CA LEU A 52 3.98 10.36 -13.55
C LEU A 52 3.82 11.77 -14.10
N ALA A 53 4.77 12.65 -13.79
CA ALA A 53 4.76 14.02 -14.27
C ALA A 53 6.17 14.44 -14.69
N LEU A 54 6.27 15.47 -15.53
CA LEU A 54 7.53 16.18 -15.74
C LEU A 54 7.69 17.26 -14.68
N ALA A 55 8.91 17.40 -14.16
CA ALA A 55 9.30 18.55 -13.37
C ALA A 55 9.25 19.84 -14.21
N GLU A 56 9.43 20.98 -13.56
CA GLU A 56 9.38 22.29 -14.21
C GLU A 56 10.41 22.44 -15.34
N ASP A 57 11.55 21.73 -15.23
CA ASP A 57 12.62 21.68 -16.24
C ASP A 57 12.22 21.01 -17.57
N GLY A 58 11.07 20.35 -17.62
CA GLY A 58 10.56 19.66 -18.81
C GLY A 58 11.35 18.42 -19.24
N LYS A 59 12.29 17.93 -18.42
CA LYS A 59 13.18 16.80 -18.73
C LYS A 59 13.18 15.72 -17.66
N THR A 60 12.97 16.11 -16.40
CA THR A 60 12.99 15.21 -15.27
C THR A 60 11.61 14.61 -15.04
N TYR A 61 11.50 13.30 -15.20
CA TYR A 61 10.32 12.52 -14.84
C TYR A 61 10.27 12.35 -13.33
N GLN A 62 9.10 12.57 -12.74
CA GLN A 62 8.84 12.41 -11.32
C GLN A 62 7.73 11.39 -11.12
N VAL A 63 8.02 10.36 -10.32
CA VAL A 63 6.99 9.46 -9.80
C VAL A 63 6.49 10.03 -8.49
N ILE A 64 5.21 10.34 -8.48
CA ILE A 64 4.49 10.97 -7.38
C ILE A 64 3.47 9.97 -6.87
N MET A 65 3.29 9.89 -5.56
CA MET A 65 2.27 9.05 -4.96
C MET A 65 1.44 9.85 -3.97
N LYS A 66 0.17 9.45 -3.79
CA LYS A 66 -0.78 10.11 -2.90
C LYS A 66 -1.66 9.08 -2.19
N PRO A 67 -1.61 8.98 -0.85
CA PRO A 67 -2.43 8.04 -0.12
C PRO A 67 -3.82 8.64 0.18
N SER A 68 -4.86 7.81 0.20
CA SER A 68 -6.19 8.21 0.68
C SER A 68 -6.32 8.19 2.21
N VAL A 69 -5.41 7.50 2.89
CA VAL A 69 -5.40 7.30 4.35
C VAL A 69 -3.98 7.49 4.90
N THR A 70 -3.83 8.20 6.02
CA THR A 70 -2.56 8.30 6.75
C THR A 70 -2.28 6.97 7.45
N PRO A 71 -1.16 6.27 7.16
CA PRO A 71 -0.87 4.98 7.77
C PRO A 71 -0.58 5.09 9.27
N LYS A 72 -1.01 4.09 10.04
CA LYS A 72 -0.65 3.96 11.47
C LYS A 72 -0.41 2.50 11.83
N PRO A 73 0.85 2.04 12.00
CA PRO A 73 2.09 2.81 11.93
C PRO A 73 2.53 3.11 10.49
N ASP A 74 3.21 4.24 10.26
CA ASP A 74 3.85 4.48 8.97
C ASP A 74 5.15 3.67 8.84
N ILE A 75 5.09 2.54 8.14
CA ILE A 75 6.23 1.66 7.85
C ILE A 75 6.06 1.11 6.45
N SER A 76 6.77 1.70 5.49
CA SER A 76 6.84 1.21 4.10
C SER A 76 7.76 -0.01 4.00
N LEU A 77 7.32 -1.05 3.28
CA LEU A 77 8.00 -2.35 3.22
C LEU A 77 8.59 -2.65 1.84
N THR A 78 7.73 -2.72 0.82
CA THR A 78 8.10 -3.01 -0.57
C THR A 78 7.39 -2.07 -1.51
N GLY A 79 7.94 -1.94 -2.72
CA GLY A 79 7.36 -1.12 -3.77
C GLY A 79 7.89 -1.51 -5.14
N GLN A 80 7.01 -1.45 -6.14
CA GLN A 80 7.34 -1.54 -7.55
C GLN A 80 6.54 -0.49 -8.31
N VAL A 81 7.21 0.24 -9.18
CA VAL A 81 6.59 1.16 -10.14
C VAL A 81 7.04 0.76 -11.53
N THR A 82 6.11 0.50 -12.42
CA THR A 82 6.39 0.18 -13.82
C THR A 82 5.86 1.29 -14.71
N ILE A 83 6.74 1.81 -15.56
CA ILE A 83 6.37 2.73 -16.63
C ILE A 83 6.29 1.99 -17.95
N LYS A 84 5.48 2.55 -18.86
CA LYS A 84 5.43 2.20 -20.27
C LYS A 84 6.05 3.32 -21.08
N ALA A 85 7.00 3.00 -21.94
CA ALA A 85 7.57 3.94 -22.91
C ALA A 85 7.35 3.42 -24.33
N PRO A 86 7.16 4.27 -25.36
CA PRO A 86 7.09 3.79 -26.74
C PRO A 86 8.37 3.05 -27.13
N HIS A 87 8.26 1.84 -27.69
CA HIS A 87 9.39 0.96 -28.00
C HIS A 87 10.43 1.65 -28.91
N ASP A 88 9.97 2.27 -29.99
CA ASP A 88 10.85 2.90 -30.98
C ASP A 88 11.44 4.25 -30.52
N SER A 89 11.19 4.67 -29.27
CA SER A 89 11.69 5.96 -28.75
C SER A 89 13.15 5.94 -28.30
N GLY A 90 13.73 4.75 -28.13
CA GLY A 90 15.08 4.61 -27.55
C GLY A 90 15.15 5.03 -26.08
N PHE A 91 14.05 4.90 -25.33
CA PHE A 91 13.99 5.29 -23.93
C PHE A 91 15.08 4.58 -23.11
N ALA A 92 15.90 5.34 -22.39
CA ALA A 92 16.98 4.86 -21.55
C ALA A 92 17.04 5.71 -20.29
N VAL A 93 16.77 5.10 -19.13
CA VAL A 93 16.75 5.78 -17.84
C VAL A 93 18.16 6.23 -17.46
N THR A 94 18.26 7.47 -17.00
CA THR A 94 19.49 8.04 -16.43
C THR A 94 19.15 8.94 -15.24
N GLY A 95 20.14 9.22 -14.39
CA GLY A 95 19.98 10.15 -13.28
C GLY A 95 18.91 9.77 -12.24
N LEU A 96 18.63 8.47 -12.07
CA LEU A 96 17.66 7.98 -11.09
C LEU A 96 18.07 8.42 -9.68
N THR A 97 17.19 9.15 -9.01
CA THR A 97 17.40 9.71 -7.68
C THR A 97 16.17 9.46 -6.82
N SER A 98 16.37 8.87 -5.63
CA SER A 98 15.29 8.68 -4.66
C SER A 98 15.05 9.98 -3.88
N ALA A 99 13.79 10.39 -3.72
CA ALA A 99 13.43 11.65 -3.08
C ALA A 99 13.25 11.52 -1.56
N VAL A 100 12.92 10.31 -1.08
CA VAL A 100 12.75 10.03 0.36
C VAL A 100 14.08 9.55 0.94
N GLU A 101 14.59 10.26 1.95
CA GLU A 101 15.87 9.94 2.57
C GLU A 101 15.93 8.49 3.07
N GLY A 102 16.97 7.77 2.65
CA GLY A 102 17.22 6.38 3.03
C GLY A 102 16.27 5.36 2.38
N ALA A 103 15.33 5.78 1.54
CA ALA A 103 14.59 4.89 0.66
C ALA A 103 15.34 4.77 -0.67
N ASN A 104 15.69 3.55 -1.08
CA ASN A 104 16.45 3.33 -2.32
C ASN A 104 15.56 2.69 -3.40
N TRP A 105 15.36 3.43 -4.48
CA TRP A 105 14.75 2.95 -5.71
C TRP A 105 15.83 2.70 -6.77
N VAL A 106 15.70 1.58 -7.47
CA VAL A 106 16.57 1.21 -8.59
C VAL A 106 15.72 0.78 -9.78
N GLU A 107 16.22 0.99 -11.00
CA GLU A 107 15.70 0.27 -12.16
C GLU A 107 16.06 -1.20 -12.00
N ALA A 108 15.06 -2.06 -11.84
CA ALA A 108 15.23 -3.45 -11.46
C ALA A 108 15.09 -4.41 -12.66
N SER A 109 14.24 -4.06 -13.61
CA SER A 109 14.02 -4.87 -14.81
C SER A 109 13.46 -4.05 -15.96
N ARG A 110 13.70 -4.54 -17.17
CA ARG A 110 13.14 -4.03 -18.41
C ARG A 110 12.68 -5.18 -19.28
N VAL A 111 11.54 -5.01 -19.93
CA VAL A 111 11.03 -5.91 -20.97
C VAL A 111 10.63 -5.07 -22.18
N ASP A 112 11.30 -5.33 -23.29
CA ASP A 112 11.09 -4.59 -24.53
C ASP A 112 10.04 -5.29 -25.40
N ALA A 113 9.04 -4.54 -25.85
CA ALA A 113 7.99 -4.98 -26.78
C ALA A 113 7.47 -6.41 -26.52
N PRO A 114 6.88 -6.70 -25.34
CA PRO A 114 6.32 -8.03 -25.06
C PRO A 114 5.18 -8.36 -26.03
N LYS A 115 4.82 -9.64 -26.15
CA LYS A 115 3.81 -10.09 -27.12
C LYS A 115 2.44 -9.42 -26.94
N GLU A 116 2.09 -9.11 -25.70
CA GLU A 116 0.85 -8.44 -25.31
C GLU A 116 0.79 -6.98 -25.79
N ASP A 117 1.95 -6.33 -25.92
CA ASP A 117 2.05 -4.94 -26.36
C ASP A 117 3.41 -4.67 -27.04
N ALA A 118 3.50 -5.02 -28.32
CA ALA A 118 4.71 -4.88 -29.12
C ALA A 118 5.10 -3.42 -29.42
N LYS A 119 4.33 -2.43 -28.94
CA LYS A 119 4.61 -1.00 -29.15
C LYS A 119 5.20 -0.31 -27.92
N SER A 120 5.30 -1.02 -26.80
CA SER A 120 5.76 -0.44 -25.53
C SER A 120 6.90 -1.23 -24.92
N ASP A 121 7.84 -0.53 -24.32
CA ASP A 121 8.79 -1.07 -23.36
C ASP A 121 8.27 -0.86 -21.96
N TYR A 122 8.50 -1.84 -21.09
CA TYR A 122 8.11 -1.83 -19.68
C TYR A 122 9.37 -1.75 -18.83
N ILE A 123 9.49 -0.69 -18.04
CA ILE A 123 10.64 -0.47 -17.16
C ILE A 123 10.12 -0.44 -15.72
N SER A 124 10.58 -1.38 -14.91
CA SER A 124 10.16 -1.54 -13.52
C SER A 124 11.24 -1.05 -12.55
N PHE A 125 10.86 -0.11 -11.71
CA PHE A 125 11.63 0.38 -10.59
C PHE A 125 11.22 -0.36 -9.34
N SER A 126 12.19 -0.84 -8.57
CA SER A 126 11.93 -1.53 -7.30
C SER A 126 12.48 -0.74 -6.13
N PHE A 127 11.69 -0.72 -5.06
CA PHE A 127 12.13 -0.28 -3.75
C PHE A 127 12.98 -1.40 -3.11
N VAL A 128 14.30 -1.27 -3.21
CA VAL A 128 15.26 -2.36 -2.89
C VAL A 128 15.93 -2.23 -1.53
N GLY A 129 15.57 -1.24 -0.72
CA GLY A 129 16.13 -1.21 0.62
C GLY A 129 15.74 -0.04 1.49
N LEU A 130 15.75 -0.36 2.77
CA LEU A 130 15.65 0.54 3.90
C LEU A 130 17.03 0.63 4.54
N GLN A 131 17.63 1.82 4.56
CA GLN A 131 18.82 2.07 5.38
C GLN A 131 18.37 2.45 6.79
N GLY A 132 18.71 1.62 7.78
CA GLY A 132 18.38 1.88 9.19
C GLY A 132 16.87 2.00 9.42
N ALA A 133 16.42 3.13 9.96
CA ALA A 133 15.01 3.39 10.28
C ALA A 133 14.21 4.03 9.11
N SER A 134 14.76 4.06 7.89
CA SER A 134 14.19 4.82 6.76
C SER A 134 12.81 4.35 6.29
N ALA A 135 12.33 3.20 6.78
CA ALA A 135 10.98 2.69 6.51
C ALA A 135 9.88 3.69 6.88
N ARG A 136 10.21 4.56 7.85
CA ARG A 136 9.33 5.57 8.43
C ARG A 136 9.51 6.96 7.83
N ASN A 137 10.48 7.14 6.93
CA ASN A 137 10.85 8.46 6.41
C ASN A 137 9.88 8.97 5.34
N TYR A 138 9.00 8.12 4.83
CA TYR A 138 7.96 8.54 3.90
C TYR A 138 7.03 9.58 4.53
N ASN A 139 6.72 9.46 5.83
CA ASN A 139 5.84 10.39 6.56
C ASN A 139 4.54 10.67 5.82
N TRP A 140 3.89 9.61 5.36
CA TRP A 140 2.69 9.70 4.52
C TRP A 140 1.57 10.45 5.22
N GLU A 141 0.89 11.31 4.46
CA GLU A 141 -0.30 12.02 4.91
C GLU A 141 -1.43 11.89 3.90
N ALA A 142 -2.64 11.56 4.37
CA ALA A 142 -3.83 11.44 3.53
C ALA A 142 -4.03 12.68 2.65
N GLY A 143 -4.21 12.44 1.34
CA GLY A 143 -4.47 13.46 0.34
C GLY A 143 -3.24 14.29 -0.09
N LYS A 144 -2.05 14.06 0.48
CA LYS A 144 -0.84 14.79 0.08
C LYS A 144 -0.05 14.04 -1.00
N GLU A 145 0.22 14.74 -2.11
CA GLU A 145 1.17 14.26 -3.12
C GLU A 145 2.61 14.34 -2.58
N GLN A 146 3.40 13.31 -2.89
CA GLN A 146 4.81 13.24 -2.54
C GLN A 146 5.60 12.65 -3.70
N VAL A 147 6.68 13.31 -4.11
CA VAL A 147 7.64 12.75 -5.07
C VAL A 147 8.41 11.63 -4.36
N ILE A 148 8.49 10.48 -5.01
CA ILE A 148 9.11 9.26 -4.44
C ILE A 148 10.50 9.03 -5.02
N PHE A 149 10.61 9.20 -6.33
CA PHE A 149 11.88 9.24 -7.03
C PHE A 149 11.70 10.01 -8.34
N SER A 150 12.82 10.39 -8.93
CA SER A 150 12.88 11.05 -10.22
C SER A 150 13.99 10.48 -11.08
N PHE A 151 13.86 10.61 -12.38
CA PHE A 151 14.84 10.17 -13.35
C PHE A 151 14.72 10.99 -14.63
N GLN A 152 15.66 10.83 -15.54
CA GLN A 152 15.63 11.40 -16.87
C GLN A 152 15.70 10.28 -17.91
N ASN A 153 15.34 10.61 -19.14
CA ASN A 153 15.68 9.81 -20.30
C ASN A 153 16.93 10.39 -20.96
N GLU A 154 17.87 9.55 -21.37
CA GLU A 154 19.12 9.96 -22.02
C GLU A 154 18.87 10.84 -23.26
N GLY A 155 17.83 10.51 -24.04
CA GLY A 155 17.40 11.28 -25.21
C GLY A 155 16.55 12.52 -24.93
N GLY A 156 16.33 12.88 -23.66
CA GLY A 156 15.40 13.95 -23.26
C GLY A 156 13.95 13.49 -23.18
N CYS A 157 13.01 14.43 -23.11
CA CYS A 157 11.59 14.09 -22.96
C CYS A 157 11.06 13.31 -24.18
N ILE A 158 10.31 12.23 -23.90
CA ILE A 158 9.56 11.41 -24.85
C ILE A 158 8.06 11.49 -24.54
N ASP A 159 7.28 11.81 -25.57
CA ASP A 159 5.81 11.80 -25.53
C ASP A 159 5.27 10.37 -25.37
N GLY A 160 4.15 10.23 -24.64
CA GLY A 160 3.46 8.95 -24.50
C GLY A 160 4.00 8.03 -23.40
N VAL A 161 5.06 8.43 -22.70
CA VAL A 161 5.52 7.70 -21.50
C VAL A 161 4.45 7.77 -20.43
N SER A 162 4.09 6.65 -19.82
CA SER A 162 2.99 6.57 -18.85
C SER A 162 3.29 5.57 -17.75
N LEU A 163 2.48 5.56 -16.68
CA LEU A 163 2.49 4.47 -15.72
C LEU A 163 1.72 3.27 -16.28
N MET A 164 2.20 2.06 -16.02
CA MET A 164 1.48 0.84 -16.39
C MET A 164 0.13 0.81 -15.65
N ALA A 165 -0.95 0.56 -16.38
CA ALA A 165 -2.29 0.46 -15.81
C ALA A 165 -2.46 -0.88 -15.06
N LYS A 166 -3.43 -0.93 -14.13
CA LYS A 166 -3.72 -2.15 -13.34
C LYS A 166 -4.22 -3.30 -14.23
N ASP A 167 -5.00 -2.95 -15.25
CA ASP A 167 -5.61 -3.82 -16.25
C ASP A 167 -4.78 -3.95 -17.54
N ASP A 168 -3.50 -3.55 -17.51
CA ASP A 168 -2.61 -3.72 -18.64
C ASP A 168 -2.47 -5.22 -19.02
N ALA A 169 -2.55 -5.53 -20.31
CA ALA A 169 -2.49 -6.90 -20.80
C ALA A 169 -1.19 -7.61 -20.41
N PHE A 170 -0.06 -6.90 -20.35
CA PHE A 170 1.22 -7.47 -19.93
C PHE A 170 1.28 -7.76 -18.42
N ASN A 171 0.41 -7.14 -17.62
CA ASN A 171 0.28 -7.41 -16.19
C ASN A 171 -0.51 -8.71 -15.89
N ALA A 172 -1.19 -9.29 -16.87
CA ALA A 172 -1.93 -10.53 -16.68
C ALA A 172 -1.00 -11.74 -16.61
N ALA A 173 -1.13 -12.56 -15.57
CA ALA A 173 -0.33 -13.78 -15.42
C ALA A 173 -1.02 -15.00 -16.07
N PRO A 174 -0.28 -15.88 -16.78
CA PRO A 174 1.11 -15.70 -17.21
C PRO A 174 1.21 -14.72 -18.39
N ASN A 175 2.20 -13.83 -18.35
CA ASN A 175 2.58 -13.00 -19.50
C ASN A 175 3.71 -13.64 -20.31
N SER A 176 3.94 -13.14 -21.52
CA SER A 176 4.93 -13.66 -22.46
C SER A 176 6.38 -13.65 -21.96
N ALA A 177 6.69 -12.82 -20.96
CA ALA A 177 8.01 -12.73 -20.35
C ALA A 177 8.15 -13.52 -19.04
N ASN A 178 7.08 -14.15 -18.54
CA ASN A 178 7.01 -14.79 -17.22
C ASN A 178 7.49 -13.87 -16.07
N THR A 179 7.10 -12.60 -16.11
CA THR A 179 7.43 -11.59 -15.09
C THR A 179 6.20 -11.14 -14.31
N ASN A 180 6.38 -10.38 -13.23
CA ASN A 180 5.31 -9.69 -12.52
C ASN A 180 5.59 -8.17 -12.58
N PRO A 181 5.12 -7.47 -13.64
CA PRO A 181 5.40 -6.05 -13.83
C PRO A 181 4.46 -5.14 -13.03
N GLY A 182 3.51 -5.70 -12.28
CA GLY A 182 2.45 -4.97 -11.58
C GLY A 182 2.94 -3.91 -10.61
N ASN A 183 2.38 -2.69 -10.74
CA ASN A 183 2.55 -1.65 -9.72
C ASN A 183 2.13 -2.16 -8.34
N GLN A 184 2.98 -1.87 -7.35
CA GLN A 184 2.83 -2.41 -6.02
C GLN A 184 3.40 -1.47 -4.96
N PHE A 185 2.73 -1.36 -3.81
CA PHE A 185 3.34 -0.82 -2.61
C PHE A 185 2.74 -1.44 -1.36
N THR A 186 3.58 -1.70 -0.35
CA THR A 186 3.11 -2.16 0.96
C THR A 186 3.53 -1.21 2.07
N ASN A 187 2.57 -0.81 2.90
CA ASN A 187 2.82 -0.15 4.17
C ASN A 187 2.05 -0.88 5.29
N LEU A 188 2.71 -1.12 6.43
CA LEU A 188 2.09 -1.85 7.54
C LEU A 188 0.91 -1.10 8.18
N GLY A 189 0.88 0.23 8.06
CA GLY A 189 -0.21 1.05 8.61
C GLY A 189 -1.47 1.06 7.78
N TRP A 190 -1.46 0.39 6.62
CA TRP A 190 -2.59 0.30 5.71
C TRP A 190 -3.17 -1.11 5.59
N GLY A 191 -2.56 -2.14 6.18
CA GLY A 191 -3.04 -3.50 6.00
C GLY A 191 -2.01 -4.56 6.41
N ALA A 192 -2.19 -5.78 5.90
CA ALA A 192 -1.25 -6.86 6.11
C ALA A 192 0.05 -6.66 5.30
N VAL A 193 1.12 -7.32 5.73
CA VAL A 193 2.43 -7.28 5.05
C VAL A 193 2.42 -7.84 3.63
N SER A 194 1.37 -8.59 3.26
CA SER A 194 1.17 -9.15 1.93
C SER A 194 0.29 -8.28 1.04
N ASP A 195 -0.31 -7.22 1.57
CA ASP A 195 -1.29 -6.43 0.84
C ASP A 195 -0.59 -5.49 -0.15
N ASN A 196 -1.10 -5.48 -1.39
CA ASN A 196 -0.78 -4.45 -2.36
C ASN A 196 -1.75 -3.29 -2.17
N HIS A 197 -1.24 -2.11 -1.82
CA HIS A 197 -2.03 -0.90 -1.58
C HIS A 197 -2.15 0.01 -2.81
N TYR A 198 -1.60 -0.39 -3.96
CA TYR A 198 -1.70 0.37 -5.21
C TYR A 198 -3.16 0.42 -5.72
N ALA A 199 -3.69 1.64 -5.74
CA ALA A 199 -5.07 1.96 -6.10
C ALA A 199 -5.28 2.20 -7.60
N GLY A 200 -4.22 2.58 -8.33
CA GLY A 200 -4.31 2.99 -9.72
C GLY A 200 -3.46 4.22 -10.03
N ASN A 201 -3.55 4.67 -11.27
CA ASN A 201 -2.83 5.83 -11.77
C ASN A 201 -3.74 7.06 -11.82
N GLU A 202 -3.14 8.21 -11.57
CA GLU A 202 -3.70 9.53 -11.81
C GLU A 202 -2.89 10.24 -12.91
N GLY A 203 -3.56 11.13 -13.65
CA GLY A 203 -2.96 11.87 -14.75
C GLY A 203 -2.97 11.10 -16.07
N GLU A 204 -2.32 11.68 -17.06
CA GLU A 204 -2.23 11.17 -18.43
C GLU A 204 -0.79 10.80 -18.78
N ALA A 205 -0.60 10.21 -19.95
CA ALA A 205 0.74 10.02 -20.50
C ALA A 205 1.47 11.37 -20.64
N ILE A 206 2.79 11.34 -20.49
CA ILE A 206 3.64 12.51 -20.59
C ILE A 206 3.49 13.15 -21.98
N SER A 207 3.29 14.47 -21.96
CA SER A 207 3.43 15.32 -23.13
C SER A 207 4.60 16.27 -22.94
N CYS A 208 5.55 16.23 -23.86
CA CYS A 208 6.73 17.07 -23.86
C CYS A 208 6.36 18.50 -24.22
N LYS A 209 6.85 19.45 -23.44
CA LYS A 209 6.73 20.87 -23.78
C LYS A 209 7.56 21.11 -25.05
N LYS A 210 6.92 21.67 -26.08
CA LYS A 210 7.58 22.09 -27.33
C LYS A 210 8.37 23.38 -27.13
#